data_AF-R1DLV5-F1
#
_entry.id   AF-R1DLV5-F1
#
_cell.length_a   1.000
_cell.length_b   1.000
_cell.length_c   1.000
_cell.angle_alpha   90.00
_cell.angle_beta   90.00
_cell.angle_gamma   90.00
#
_symmetry.space_group_name_H-M   'P 1'
#
loop_
_entity.id
_entity.type
_entity.pdbx_description
1 polymer ?
#
loop_
_entity_poly.entity_id
_entity_poly.type
_entity_poly.pdbx_seq_one_letter_code
_entity_poly.pdbx_strand_id
1 'polypeptide(L)'
;MCDRVEWNDKQLNQLHQWSLWRAETGCEWPPLPPQLERRSRAAFASAQVHPSRMQRHVCYALGSLGLPSQEEVRIPEGYSIDVATEWGGVRVGIEVDGPSHFRTDRRPTGSTVLKRRQLRHFGWTLLSVPYWEWEALRDEDRFIQRQMQCAYLAEALDEATGTRTTASGDGWVAIDCTSLLDEATAELEDLPSFQGVAPSGTATARLEPPELDPPPEPATAAPEPATAAPEEDAEEEEGGRGAAEEGEL
;
A
#
# COMPACT_ATOMS: atom_id res chain seq x y z
N MET A 1 28.66 21.00 12.12
CA MET A 1 29.71 20.04 11.71
C MET A 1 29.19 18.87 10.85
N CYS A 2 27.89 18.71 10.59
CA CYS A 2 27.36 17.67 9.69
C CYS A 2 27.32 18.06 8.20
N ASP A 3 27.60 19.31 7.83
CA ASP A 3 27.47 19.80 6.44
C ASP A 3 28.53 19.24 5.48
N ARG A 4 29.55 18.57 6.00
CA ARG A 4 30.63 17.93 5.23
C ARG A 4 30.49 16.42 5.05
N VAL A 5 29.47 15.80 5.66
CA VAL A 5 29.22 14.36 5.49
C VAL A 5 28.45 14.16 4.19
N GLU A 6 28.97 13.29 3.32
CA GLU A 6 28.23 12.83 2.15
C GLU A 6 27.24 11.74 2.57
N TRP A 7 25.96 12.04 2.39
CA TRP A 7 24.85 11.13 2.66
C TRP A 7 24.32 10.60 1.34
N ASN A 8 24.09 9.29 1.25
CA ASN A 8 23.38 8.72 0.11
C ASN A 8 21.86 8.91 0.24
N ASP A 9 21.12 8.66 -0.85
CA ASP A 9 19.68 8.88 -0.91
C ASP A 9 18.91 8.09 0.15
N LYS A 10 19.31 6.85 0.44
CA LYS A 10 18.66 6.04 1.49
C LYS A 10 18.80 6.69 2.86
N GLN A 11 19.97 7.21 3.18
CA GLN A 11 20.20 7.90 4.45
C GLN A 11 19.47 9.25 4.50
N LEU A 12 19.47 10.01 3.40
CA LEU A 12 18.70 11.25 3.28
C LEU A 12 17.20 11.00 3.48
N ASN A 13 16.67 9.92 2.91
CA ASN A 13 15.28 9.53 3.09
C ASN A 13 14.97 9.22 4.56
N GLN A 14 15.84 8.46 5.23
CA GLN A 14 15.69 8.14 6.65
C GLN A 14 15.75 9.40 7.54
N LEU A 15 16.64 10.34 7.23
CA LEU A 15 16.73 11.63 7.95
C LEU A 15 15.44 12.45 7.78
N HIS A 16 14.86 12.47 6.59
CA HIS A 16 13.59 13.16 6.37
C HIS A 16 12.44 12.51 7.16
N GLN A 17 12.32 11.18 7.11
CA GLN A 17 11.33 10.43 7.89
C GLN A 17 11.48 10.65 9.40
N TRP A 18 12.71 10.70 9.89
CA TRP A 18 13.02 11.03 11.29
C TRP A 18 12.60 12.47 11.62
N SER A 19 12.86 13.44 10.74
CA SER A 19 12.45 14.82 10.93
C SER A 19 10.92 14.96 11.01
N LEU A 20 10.19 14.22 10.18
CA LEU A 20 8.73 14.14 10.26
C LEU A 20 8.27 13.51 11.58
N TRP A 21 8.93 12.45 12.05
CA TRP A 21 8.60 11.80 13.33
C TRP A 21 8.85 12.73 14.52
N ARG A 22 9.95 13.48 14.48
CA ARG A 22 10.26 14.50 15.49
C ARG A 22 9.16 15.56 15.55
N ALA A 23 8.73 16.07 14.40
CA ALA A 23 7.64 17.05 14.31
C ALA A 23 6.31 16.46 14.81
N GLU A 24 5.99 15.24 14.39
CA GLU A 24 4.78 14.49 14.80
C GLU A 24 4.71 14.27 16.31
N THR A 25 5.83 13.91 16.94
CA THR A 25 5.88 13.60 18.39
C THR A 25 6.11 14.80 19.29
N GLY A 26 6.47 15.96 18.72
CA GLY A 26 6.86 17.13 19.50
C GLY A 26 8.07 16.90 20.40
N CYS A 27 8.92 15.92 20.10
CA CYS A 27 10.03 15.58 20.98
C CYS A 27 11.11 16.67 21.00
N GLU A 28 11.78 16.82 22.14
CA GLU A 28 12.73 17.93 22.40
C GLU A 28 14.09 17.78 21.72
N TRP A 29 14.27 16.78 20.86
CA TRP A 29 15.51 16.63 20.10
C TRP A 29 15.74 17.85 19.20
N PRO A 30 16.99 18.29 18.97
CA PRO A 30 17.27 19.39 18.03
C PRO A 30 16.80 19.07 16.61
N PRO A 31 16.33 20.04 15.82
CA PRO A 31 16.00 19.82 14.41
C PRO A 31 17.27 19.52 13.58
N LEU A 32 17.09 19.01 12.37
CA LEU A 32 18.20 18.90 11.42
C LEU A 32 18.74 20.30 11.07
N PRO A 33 20.05 20.43 10.77
CA PRO A 33 20.57 21.65 10.17
C PRO A 33 19.79 22.02 8.91
N PRO A 34 19.47 23.31 8.65
CA PRO A 34 18.57 23.70 7.57
C PRO A 34 18.97 23.22 6.18
N GLN A 35 20.28 23.11 5.90
CA GLN A 35 20.76 22.58 4.63
C GLN A 35 20.52 21.07 4.49
N LEU A 36 20.72 20.32 5.58
CA LEU A 36 20.47 18.88 5.60
C LEU A 36 18.98 18.58 5.51
N GLU A 37 18.13 19.36 6.19
CA GLU A 37 16.67 19.25 6.10
C GLU A 37 16.16 19.46 4.67
N ARG A 38 16.66 20.49 3.97
CA ARG A 38 16.28 20.73 2.57
C ARG A 38 16.73 19.59 1.66
N ARG A 39 17.96 19.10 1.82
CA ARG A 39 18.50 17.99 1.02
C ARG A 39 17.73 16.69 1.28
N SER A 40 17.45 16.37 2.55
CA SER A 40 16.71 15.17 2.93
C SER A 40 15.29 15.20 2.40
N ARG A 41 14.60 16.34 2.52
CA ARG A 41 13.26 16.54 1.95
C ARG A 41 13.25 16.38 0.44
N ALA A 42 14.20 17.02 -0.25
CA ALA A 42 14.29 16.96 -1.70
C ALA A 42 14.52 15.52 -2.20
N ALA A 43 15.50 14.81 -1.61
CA ALA A 43 15.78 13.42 -1.96
C ALA A 43 14.58 12.50 -1.74
N PHE A 44 13.86 12.68 -0.64
CA PHE A 44 12.66 11.90 -0.33
C PHE A 44 11.52 12.19 -1.31
N ALA A 45 11.29 13.46 -1.63
CA ALA A 45 10.25 13.88 -2.57
C ALA A 45 10.57 13.54 -4.03
N SER A 46 11.84 13.34 -4.40
CA SER A 46 12.25 12.93 -5.75
C SER A 46 12.36 11.42 -5.92
N ALA A 47 12.16 10.63 -4.86
CA ALA A 47 12.23 9.17 -4.95
C ALA A 47 11.22 8.66 -5.99
N GLN A 48 11.72 7.93 -6.99
CA GLN A 48 10.87 7.35 -8.04
C GLN A 48 9.92 6.33 -7.44
N VAL A 49 8.66 6.40 -7.85
CA VAL A 49 7.63 5.44 -7.46
C VAL A 49 7.09 4.80 -8.73
N HIS A 50 6.94 3.49 -8.70
CA HIS A 50 6.51 2.71 -9.84
C HIS A 50 5.32 1.87 -9.42
N PRO A 51 4.12 2.14 -9.98
CA PRO A 51 2.94 1.38 -9.63
C PRO A 51 3.13 -0.09 -10.02
N SER A 52 3.02 -0.95 -9.03
CA SER A 52 3.07 -2.41 -9.18
C SER A 52 1.87 -2.92 -9.97
N ARG A 53 2.00 -4.15 -10.48
CA ARG A 53 0.86 -4.84 -11.12
C ARG A 53 -0.34 -4.97 -10.19
N MET A 54 -0.10 -5.17 -8.89
CA MET A 54 -1.14 -5.27 -7.89
C MET A 54 -1.88 -3.94 -7.72
N GLN A 55 -1.17 -2.81 -7.69
CA GLN A 55 -1.78 -1.47 -7.63
C GLN A 55 -2.75 -1.22 -8.79
N ARG A 56 -2.35 -1.60 -10.01
CA ARG A 56 -3.25 -1.50 -11.18
C ARG A 56 -4.49 -2.39 -11.04
N HIS A 57 -4.36 -3.60 -10.50
CA HIS A 57 -5.50 -4.49 -10.26
C HIS A 57 -6.47 -3.92 -9.22
N VAL A 58 -5.95 -3.27 -8.16
CA VAL A 58 -6.77 -2.56 -7.17
C VAL A 58 -7.51 -1.40 -7.86
N CYS A 59 -6.85 -0.58 -8.66
CA CYS A 59 -7.51 0.50 -9.42
C CYS A 59 -8.61 -0.02 -10.36
N TYR A 60 -8.40 -1.15 -11.04
CA TYR A 60 -9.45 -1.74 -11.88
C TYR A 60 -10.67 -2.22 -11.08
N ALA A 61 -10.46 -2.76 -9.88
CA ALA A 61 -11.55 -3.17 -9.00
C ALA A 61 -12.31 -1.94 -8.46
N LEU A 62 -11.62 -0.89 -8.05
CA LEU A 62 -12.23 0.40 -7.68
C LEU A 62 -13.06 0.99 -8.85
N GLY A 63 -12.52 0.97 -10.06
CA GLY A 63 -13.25 1.40 -11.25
C GLY A 63 -14.52 0.59 -11.51
N SER A 64 -14.51 -0.71 -11.18
CA SER A 64 -15.71 -1.56 -11.29
C SER A 64 -16.75 -1.29 -10.20
N LEU A 65 -16.34 -0.68 -9.08
CA LEU A 65 -17.24 -0.11 -8.06
C LEU A 65 -17.75 1.29 -8.44
N GLY A 66 -17.34 1.83 -9.60
CA GLY A 66 -17.67 3.20 -9.99
C GLY A 66 -16.86 4.27 -9.25
N LEU A 67 -15.74 3.90 -8.62
CA LEU A 67 -14.90 4.80 -7.85
C LEU A 67 -13.71 5.29 -8.69
N PRO A 68 -13.62 6.60 -8.99
CA PRO A 68 -12.43 7.15 -9.64
C PRO A 68 -11.25 7.14 -8.67
N SER A 69 -10.10 6.64 -9.13
CA SER A 69 -8.89 6.55 -8.32
C SER A 69 -7.71 7.28 -8.96
N GLN A 70 -6.80 7.79 -8.12
CA GLN A 70 -5.54 8.41 -8.52
C GLN A 70 -4.38 7.55 -8.01
N GLU A 71 -3.48 7.12 -8.89
CA GLU A 71 -2.27 6.37 -8.52
C GLU A 71 -1.16 7.33 -8.07
N GLU A 72 -0.32 6.88 -7.13
CA GLU A 72 0.92 7.55 -6.71
C GLU A 72 0.75 9.02 -6.31
N VAL A 73 -0.20 9.28 -5.42
CA VAL A 73 -0.51 10.63 -4.94
C VAL A 73 0.58 11.10 -3.98
N ARG A 74 1.40 12.04 -4.43
CA ARG A 74 2.44 12.67 -3.59
C ARG A 74 1.88 13.79 -2.73
N ILE A 75 2.15 13.76 -1.44
CA ILE A 75 1.75 14.78 -0.46
C ILE A 75 2.88 15.79 -0.19
N PRO A 76 2.60 16.98 0.37
CA PRO A 76 3.60 18.03 0.62
C PRO A 76 4.79 17.59 1.49
N GLU A 77 4.57 16.63 2.38
CA GLU A 77 5.57 16.03 3.27
C GLU A 77 6.47 15.04 2.52
N GLY A 78 6.19 14.76 1.25
CA GLY A 78 7.04 14.01 0.32
C GLY A 78 6.67 12.54 0.17
N TYR A 79 5.79 11.99 1.03
CA TYR A 79 5.27 10.64 0.88
C TYR A 79 4.45 10.48 -0.41
N SER A 80 4.51 9.29 -1.01
CA SER A 80 3.57 8.84 -2.04
C SER A 80 2.57 7.87 -1.44
N ILE A 81 1.30 8.08 -1.74
CA ILE A 81 0.20 7.16 -1.44
C ILE A 81 -0.09 6.35 -2.69
N ASP A 82 -0.11 5.03 -2.57
CA ASP A 82 -0.14 4.14 -3.73
C ASP A 82 -1.38 4.35 -4.60
N VAL A 83 -2.54 4.49 -3.97
CA VAL A 83 -3.82 4.83 -4.62
C VAL A 83 -4.63 5.75 -3.71
N ALA A 84 -5.30 6.77 -4.25
CA ALA A 84 -6.29 7.57 -3.52
C ALA A 84 -7.65 7.52 -4.20
N THR A 85 -8.71 7.40 -3.41
CA THR A 85 -10.11 7.40 -3.87
C THR A 85 -10.99 8.15 -2.87
N GLU A 86 -12.26 8.38 -3.21
CA GLU A 86 -13.28 8.86 -2.29
C GLU A 86 -14.30 7.76 -2.01
N TRP A 87 -14.74 7.64 -0.75
CA TRP A 87 -15.77 6.71 -0.31
C TRP A 87 -16.61 7.36 0.78
N GLY A 88 -17.94 7.44 0.58
CA GLY A 88 -18.84 8.10 1.53
C GLY A 88 -18.51 9.58 1.79
N GLY A 89 -17.93 10.29 0.82
CA GLY A 89 -17.45 11.68 0.99
C GLY A 89 -16.12 11.81 1.74
N VAL A 90 -15.48 10.69 2.11
CA VAL A 90 -14.18 10.67 2.79
C VAL A 90 -13.10 10.30 1.79
N ARG A 91 -12.03 11.09 1.75
CA ARG A 91 -10.84 10.77 0.96
C ARG A 91 -10.04 9.67 1.65
N VAL A 92 -9.83 8.55 0.97
CA VAL A 92 -9.09 7.39 1.48
C VAL A 92 -7.81 7.19 0.69
N GLY A 93 -6.69 7.04 1.40
CA GLY A 93 -5.44 6.55 0.86
C GLY A 93 -5.36 5.03 1.00
N ILE A 94 -5.13 4.33 -0.08
CA ILE A 94 -5.00 2.87 -0.13
C ILE A 94 -3.53 2.53 -0.31
N GLU A 95 -2.96 1.82 0.65
CA GLU A 95 -1.61 1.26 0.62
C GLU A 95 -1.69 -0.18 0.11
N VAL A 96 -1.01 -0.48 -1.01
CA VAL A 96 -1.03 -1.78 -1.66
C VAL A 96 0.23 -2.54 -1.26
N ASP A 97 0.12 -3.29 -0.18
CA ASP A 97 1.29 -3.83 0.50
C ASP A 97 1.75 -5.16 -0.12
N GLY A 98 2.78 -5.06 -0.96
CA GLY A 98 3.55 -6.23 -1.42
C GLY A 98 4.35 -6.95 -0.32
N PRO A 99 4.96 -8.11 -0.61
CA PRO A 99 5.68 -8.92 0.38
C PRO A 99 6.78 -8.19 1.15
N SER A 100 7.49 -7.25 0.52
CA SER A 100 8.56 -6.46 1.15
C SER A 100 8.07 -5.54 2.27
N HIS A 101 6.77 -5.25 2.34
CA HIS A 101 6.17 -4.45 3.40
C HIS A 101 5.95 -5.23 4.69
N PHE A 102 6.20 -6.53 4.68
CA PHE A 102 5.97 -7.43 5.81
C PHE A 102 7.22 -8.22 6.18
N ARG A 103 7.24 -8.66 7.43
CA ARG A 103 8.18 -9.66 7.93
C ARG A 103 7.63 -11.06 7.60
N THR A 104 8.44 -12.09 7.86
CA THR A 104 8.05 -13.50 7.63
C THR A 104 6.78 -13.92 8.37
N ASP A 105 6.46 -13.28 9.50
CA ASP A 105 5.24 -13.51 10.29
C ASP A 105 4.03 -12.66 9.85
N ARG A 106 4.08 -12.06 8.65
CA ARG A 106 3.06 -11.15 8.08
C ARG A 106 2.81 -9.87 8.88
N ARG A 107 3.65 -9.56 9.88
CA ARG A 107 3.60 -8.25 10.55
C ARG A 107 4.24 -7.18 9.66
N PRO A 108 3.68 -5.96 9.60
CA PRO A 108 4.27 -4.88 8.82
C PRO A 108 5.68 -4.56 9.32
N THR A 109 6.56 -4.19 8.40
CA THR A 109 7.90 -3.72 8.76
C THR A 109 7.86 -2.39 9.51
N GLY A 110 8.95 -2.02 10.18
CA GLY A 110 9.05 -0.72 10.85
C GLY A 110 8.87 0.47 9.89
N SER A 111 9.35 0.36 8.65
CA SER A 111 9.13 1.39 7.62
C SER A 111 7.66 1.50 7.21
N THR A 112 6.96 0.37 7.06
CA THR A 112 5.52 0.35 6.75
C THR A 112 4.70 0.96 7.88
N VAL A 113 4.98 0.57 9.13
CA VAL A 113 4.31 1.15 10.30
C VAL A 113 4.56 2.66 10.40
N LEU A 114 5.80 3.10 10.19
CA LEU A 114 6.17 4.52 10.22
C LEU A 114 5.43 5.33 9.14
N LYS A 115 5.43 4.86 7.89
CA LYS A 115 4.71 5.49 6.77
C LYS A 115 3.23 5.67 7.11
N ARG A 116 2.55 4.59 7.50
CA ARG A 116 1.10 4.63 7.81
C ARG A 116 0.79 5.54 8.99
N ARG A 117 1.62 5.55 10.04
CA ARG A 117 1.42 6.43 11.20
C ARG A 117 1.52 7.90 10.79
N GLN A 118 2.55 8.26 10.03
CA GLN A 118 2.78 9.63 9.59
C GLN A 118 1.71 10.11 8.60
N LEU A 119 1.31 9.27 7.64
CA LEU A 119 0.20 9.59 6.74
C LEU A 119 -1.10 9.88 7.50
N ARG A 120 -1.43 9.07 8.53
CA ARG A 120 -2.57 9.35 9.41
C ARG A 120 -2.40 10.65 10.19
N HIS A 121 -1.20 10.93 10.69
CA HIS A 121 -0.89 12.21 11.34
C HIS A 121 -1.11 13.41 10.40
N PHE A 122 -0.87 13.24 9.10
CA PHE A 122 -1.16 14.24 8.06
C PHE A 122 -2.63 14.23 7.60
N GLY A 123 -3.53 13.59 8.34
CA GLY A 123 -4.98 13.66 8.14
C GLY A 123 -5.54 12.67 7.12
N TRP A 124 -4.78 11.66 6.71
CA TRP A 124 -5.29 10.63 5.79
C TRP A 124 -5.98 9.50 6.52
N THR A 125 -7.22 9.21 6.10
CA THR A 125 -7.85 7.91 6.32
C THR A 125 -7.15 6.88 5.44
N LEU A 126 -6.68 5.78 6.04
CA LEU A 126 -5.89 4.77 5.34
C LEU A 126 -6.52 3.38 5.34
N LEU A 127 -6.57 2.79 4.16
CA LEU A 127 -6.81 1.38 3.90
C LEU A 127 -5.47 0.69 3.59
N SER A 128 -5.24 -0.50 4.14
CA SER A 128 -4.12 -1.37 3.74
C SER A 128 -4.69 -2.57 3.01
N VAL A 129 -4.12 -2.90 1.85
CA VAL A 129 -4.48 -4.09 1.06
C VAL A 129 -3.26 -5.02 1.01
N PRO A 130 -3.17 -6.02 1.90
CA PRO A 130 -2.06 -6.96 1.92
C PRO A 130 -2.06 -7.90 0.70
N TYR A 131 -0.89 -8.19 0.16
CA TYR A 131 -0.76 -9.05 -1.03
C TYR A 131 -1.41 -10.43 -0.87
N TRP A 132 -1.30 -11.08 0.30
CA TRP A 132 -1.85 -12.42 0.50
C TRP A 132 -3.38 -12.44 0.53
N GLU A 133 -4.02 -11.38 1.05
CA GLU A 133 -5.48 -11.27 1.04
C GLU A 133 -5.93 -11.06 -0.40
N TRP A 134 -5.28 -10.15 -1.12
CA TRP A 134 -5.59 -9.87 -2.51
C TRP A 134 -5.38 -11.07 -3.44
N GLU A 135 -4.31 -11.85 -3.21
CA GLU A 135 -4.01 -13.06 -3.97
C GLU A 135 -4.96 -14.21 -3.65
N ALA A 136 -5.49 -14.28 -2.43
CA ALA A 136 -6.51 -15.27 -2.05
C ALA A 136 -7.84 -15.04 -2.79
N LEU A 137 -8.08 -13.85 -3.35
CA LEU A 137 -9.27 -13.53 -4.15
C LEU A 137 -9.12 -13.97 -5.62
N ARG A 138 -8.04 -14.62 -6.02
CA ARG A 138 -7.85 -15.10 -7.40
C ARG A 138 -8.81 -16.23 -7.70
N ASP A 139 -9.36 -16.19 -8.91
CA ASP A 139 -10.26 -17.22 -9.43
C ASP A 139 -9.98 -17.46 -10.91
N GLU A 140 -10.27 -18.66 -11.41
CA GLU A 140 -10.17 -18.98 -12.83
C GLU A 140 -11.18 -18.15 -13.64
N ASP A 141 -12.38 -17.94 -13.07
CA ASP A 141 -13.38 -17.06 -13.65
C ASP A 141 -13.08 -15.61 -13.28
N ARG A 142 -12.72 -14.83 -14.31
CA ARG A 142 -12.38 -13.41 -14.17
C ARG A 142 -13.54 -12.54 -13.70
N PHE A 143 -14.78 -12.95 -13.94
CA PHE A 143 -15.98 -12.28 -13.45
C PHE A 143 -16.16 -12.53 -11.95
N ILE A 144 -16.02 -13.78 -11.50
CA ILE A 144 -16.08 -14.13 -10.07
C ILE A 144 -14.94 -13.46 -9.30
N GLN A 145 -13.70 -13.54 -9.81
CA GLN A 145 -12.55 -12.84 -9.24
C GLN A 145 -12.82 -11.34 -9.08
N ARG A 146 -13.36 -10.69 -10.11
CA ARG A 146 -13.64 -9.25 -10.08
C ARG A 146 -14.69 -8.92 -9.01
N GLN A 147 -15.76 -9.71 -8.90
CA GLN A 147 -16.78 -9.51 -7.88
C GLN A 147 -16.22 -9.65 -6.46
N MET A 148 -15.41 -10.69 -6.19
CA MET A 148 -14.78 -10.87 -4.88
C MET A 148 -13.84 -9.70 -4.53
N GLN A 149 -13.04 -9.24 -5.50
CA GLN A 149 -12.16 -8.07 -5.32
C GLN A 149 -12.94 -6.78 -5.05
N CYS A 150 -14.09 -6.57 -5.70
CA CYS A 150 -14.95 -5.42 -5.45
C CYS A 150 -15.59 -5.50 -4.06
N ALA A 151 -16.10 -6.67 -3.67
CA ALA A 151 -16.70 -6.89 -2.36
C ALA A 151 -15.70 -6.65 -1.23
N TYR A 152 -14.49 -7.21 -1.35
CA TYR A 152 -13.39 -6.99 -0.40
C TYR A 152 -13.06 -5.49 -0.24
N LEU A 153 -12.92 -4.75 -1.34
CA LEU A 153 -12.60 -3.33 -1.26
C LEU A 153 -13.75 -2.51 -0.66
N ALA A 154 -15.00 -2.81 -1.00
CA ALA A 154 -16.15 -2.10 -0.43
C ALA A 154 -16.25 -2.31 1.09
N GLU A 155 -16.13 -3.55 1.57
CA GLU A 155 -16.13 -3.87 3.00
C GLU A 155 -14.97 -3.20 3.73
N ALA A 156 -13.77 -3.25 3.15
CA ALA A 156 -12.60 -2.66 3.78
C ALA A 156 -12.62 -1.12 3.76
N LEU A 157 -13.22 -0.50 2.74
CA LEU A 157 -13.47 0.95 2.69
C LEU A 157 -14.53 1.38 3.71
N ASP A 158 -15.58 0.59 3.90
CA ASP A 158 -16.57 0.78 4.96
C ASP A 158 -15.89 0.76 6.34
N GLU A 159 -15.07 -0.24 6.61
CA GLU A 159 -14.31 -0.33 7.86
C GLU A 159 -13.36 0.86 8.03
N ALA A 160 -12.60 1.22 6.99
CA ALA A 160 -11.62 2.30 7.06
C ALA A 160 -12.27 3.68 7.30
N THR A 161 -13.48 3.90 6.76
CA THR A 161 -14.20 5.17 6.89
C THR A 161 -15.16 5.20 8.07
N GLY A 162 -15.45 4.06 8.69
CA GLY A 162 -16.51 3.94 9.69
C GLY A 162 -17.93 4.07 9.09
N THR A 163 -18.05 4.03 7.77
CA THR A 163 -19.34 4.07 7.06
C THR A 163 -19.83 2.65 6.92
N ARG A 164 -21.06 2.32 7.33
CA ARG A 164 -21.65 1.00 7.05
C ARG A 164 -22.57 1.14 5.85
N THR A 165 -22.05 0.91 4.65
CA THR A 165 -22.81 1.14 3.43
C THR A 165 -23.70 -0.08 3.17
N THR A 166 -24.98 -0.01 3.55
CA THR A 166 -25.93 -1.04 3.16
C THR A 166 -26.21 -0.90 1.67
N ALA A 167 -25.84 -1.91 0.88
CA ALA A 167 -26.19 -2.02 -0.52
C ALA A 167 -27.72 -2.02 -0.69
N SER A 168 -28.29 -0.86 -0.98
CA SER A 168 -29.60 -0.78 -1.60
C SER A 168 -29.37 -0.63 -3.10
N GLY A 169 -29.97 -1.53 -3.86
CA GLY A 169 -29.89 -1.52 -5.32
C GLY A 169 -30.26 -0.14 -5.87
N ASP A 170 -29.49 0.29 -6.87
CA ASP A 170 -29.72 1.46 -7.70
C ASP A 170 -29.43 2.82 -7.05
N GLY A 171 -28.14 3.17 -6.96
CA GLY A 171 -27.66 4.54 -6.78
C GLY A 171 -27.37 4.91 -5.33
N TRP A 172 -26.10 4.78 -4.94
CA TRP A 172 -25.62 5.05 -3.58
C TRP A 172 -25.91 6.50 -3.15
N VAL A 173 -26.83 6.65 -2.20
CA VAL A 173 -27.01 7.86 -1.39
C VAL A 173 -26.30 7.61 -0.06
N ALA A 174 -25.34 8.48 0.28
CA ALA A 174 -24.65 8.44 1.57
C ALA A 174 -25.65 8.74 2.70
N ILE A 175 -25.69 7.87 3.71
CA ILE A 175 -26.43 8.12 4.97
C ILE A 175 -25.41 8.44 6.05
N ASP A 176 -25.62 9.58 6.70
CA ASP A 176 -24.89 10.04 7.88
C ASP A 176 -25.30 9.20 9.11
N CYS A 177 -24.38 8.36 9.59
CA CYS A 177 -24.60 7.48 10.74
C CYS A 177 -24.27 8.13 12.10
N THR A 178 -24.03 9.43 12.18
CA THR A 178 -23.81 10.07 13.50
C THR A 178 -25.11 10.26 14.30
N SER A 179 -26.29 10.11 13.68
CA SER A 179 -27.59 10.36 14.32
C SER A 179 -28.32 9.13 14.89
N LEU A 180 -27.81 7.91 14.70
CA LEU A 180 -28.52 6.67 15.11
C LEU A 180 -27.95 5.97 16.36
N LEU A 181 -26.97 6.58 17.03
CA LEU A 181 -26.43 6.05 18.29
C LEU A 181 -27.16 6.55 19.55
N ASP A 182 -28.14 7.47 19.42
CA ASP A 182 -28.89 7.99 20.57
C ASP A 182 -30.21 7.25 20.87
N GLU A 183 -30.74 6.40 19.95
CA GLU A 183 -32.02 5.71 20.17
C GLU A 183 -31.90 4.19 20.45
N ALA A 184 -30.77 3.55 20.14
CA ALA A 184 -30.61 2.10 20.30
C ALA A 184 -30.13 1.64 21.70
N THR A 185 -29.85 2.57 22.62
CA THR A 185 -29.48 2.25 24.01
C THR A 185 -30.66 2.25 24.99
N ALA A 186 -31.88 2.58 24.54
CA ALA A 186 -33.06 2.65 25.40
C ALA A 186 -33.93 1.37 25.44
N GLU A 187 -33.75 0.40 24.53
CA GLU A 187 -34.67 -0.75 24.39
C GLU A 187 -34.07 -2.12 24.82
N LEU A 188 -32.85 -2.15 25.36
CA LEU A 188 -32.21 -3.39 25.82
C LEU A 188 -32.32 -3.65 27.35
N GLU A 189 -32.97 -2.76 28.11
CA GLU A 189 -33.14 -2.94 29.56
C GLU A 189 -34.44 -3.66 29.98
N ASP A 190 -35.33 -4.05 29.05
CA ASP A 190 -36.68 -4.54 29.40
C ASP A 190 -37.08 -5.94 28.88
N LEU A 191 -36.12 -6.84 28.64
CA LEU A 191 -36.44 -8.24 28.29
C LEU A 191 -36.26 -9.21 29.48
N PRO A 192 -37.29 -10.02 29.83
CA PRO A 192 -37.24 -10.92 30.99
C PRO A 192 -36.37 -12.16 30.76
N SER A 193 -35.70 -12.59 31.83
CA SER A 193 -34.75 -13.71 31.91
C SER A 193 -35.37 -15.06 31.54
N PHE A 194 -34.86 -15.69 30.48
CA PHE A 194 -35.26 -17.03 30.04
C PHE A 194 -34.51 -18.14 30.82
N GLN A 195 -35.26 -19.05 31.45
CA GLN A 195 -34.75 -20.21 32.19
C GLN A 195 -34.33 -21.34 31.24
N GLY A 196 -33.13 -21.86 31.45
CA GLY A 196 -32.50 -22.90 30.62
C GLY A 196 -33.09 -24.30 30.81
N VAL A 197 -33.03 -25.08 29.72
CA VAL A 197 -33.20 -26.54 29.73
C VAL A 197 -31.84 -27.17 29.40
N ALA A 198 -31.37 -28.05 30.28
CA ALA A 198 -30.11 -28.77 30.13
C ALA A 198 -30.25 -29.97 29.17
N PRO A 199 -29.28 -30.23 28.27
CA PRO A 199 -29.15 -31.52 27.62
C PRO A 199 -28.18 -32.43 28.39
N SER A 200 -28.69 -33.62 28.68
CA SER A 200 -27.99 -34.81 29.16
C SER A 200 -27.26 -35.51 28.00
N GLY A 201 -26.03 -36.00 28.22
CA GLY A 201 -25.40 -36.99 27.34
C GLY A 201 -23.90 -36.81 27.14
N THR A 202 -23.12 -37.61 27.88
CA THR A 202 -21.67 -37.79 27.73
C THR A 202 -21.30 -38.52 26.44
N ALA A 203 -20.37 -37.96 25.65
CA ALA A 203 -19.48 -38.70 24.75
C ALA A 203 -18.20 -37.88 24.48
N THR A 204 -17.12 -38.23 25.17
CA THR A 204 -15.77 -37.76 24.84
C THR A 204 -15.25 -38.51 23.60
N ALA A 205 -15.21 -37.83 22.46
CA ALA A 205 -14.42 -38.25 21.31
C ALA A 205 -13.28 -37.24 21.11
N ARG A 206 -12.05 -37.70 21.30
CA ARG A 206 -10.82 -36.95 21.03
C ARG A 206 -10.60 -36.97 19.51
N LEU A 207 -10.83 -35.83 18.85
CA LEU A 207 -10.48 -35.65 17.44
C LEU A 207 -8.96 -35.43 17.36
N GLU A 208 -8.25 -36.36 16.72
CA GLU A 208 -6.86 -36.15 16.31
C GLU A 208 -6.83 -35.22 15.08
N PRO A 209 -5.84 -34.31 14.99
CA PRO A 209 -5.71 -33.41 13.85
C PRO A 209 -5.34 -34.19 12.57
N PRO A 210 -5.80 -33.74 11.39
CA PRO A 210 -5.44 -34.40 10.13
C PRO A 210 -3.93 -34.28 9.85
N GLU A 211 -3.31 -35.39 9.44
CA GLU A 211 -1.95 -35.43 8.91
C GLU A 211 -1.84 -34.52 7.67
N LEU A 212 -0.91 -33.56 7.73
CA LEU A 212 -0.54 -32.73 6.59
C LEU A 212 0.50 -33.49 5.76
N ASP A 213 0.24 -33.65 4.46
CA ASP A 213 1.21 -34.19 3.51
C ASP A 213 2.52 -33.37 3.55
N PRO A 214 3.70 -34.02 3.44
CA PRO A 214 4.96 -33.31 3.36
C PRO A 214 5.04 -32.49 2.06
N PRO A 215 5.67 -31.30 2.09
CA PRO A 215 5.80 -30.45 0.90
C PRO A 215 6.61 -31.16 -0.20
N PRO A 216 6.29 -30.93 -1.48
CA PRO A 216 7.06 -31.48 -2.59
C PRO A 216 8.51 -30.95 -2.57
N GLU A 217 9.46 -31.82 -2.93
CA GLU A 217 10.88 -31.46 -3.02
C GLU A 217 11.14 -30.32 -4.02
N PRO A 218 12.12 -29.45 -3.76
CA PRO A 218 12.43 -28.33 -4.65
C PRO A 218 12.93 -28.83 -6.00
N ALA A 219 12.33 -28.31 -7.08
CA ALA A 219 12.78 -28.54 -8.44
C ALA A 219 14.25 -28.13 -8.61
N THR A 220 15.02 -29.00 -9.25
CA THR A 220 16.42 -28.80 -9.58
C THR A 220 16.61 -27.52 -10.40
N ALA A 221 17.59 -26.70 -9.98
CA ALA A 221 17.94 -25.44 -10.63
C ALA A 221 18.30 -25.66 -12.12
N ALA A 222 17.70 -24.86 -12.99
CA ALA A 222 18.11 -24.76 -14.39
C ALA A 222 19.55 -24.20 -14.48
N PRO A 223 20.37 -24.67 -15.43
CA PRO A 223 21.74 -24.16 -15.60
C PRO A 223 21.75 -22.70 -16.05
N GLU A 224 22.67 -21.92 -15.49
CA GLU A 224 22.87 -20.51 -15.82
C GLU A 224 23.22 -20.29 -17.30
N PRO A 225 22.71 -19.22 -17.95
CA PRO A 225 23.10 -18.89 -19.32
C PRO A 225 24.55 -18.38 -19.37
N ALA A 226 25.30 -18.90 -20.34
CA ALA A 226 26.69 -18.54 -20.61
C ALA A 226 26.86 -17.04 -20.91
N THR A 227 27.88 -16.45 -20.29
CA THR A 227 28.37 -15.09 -20.53
C THR A 227 28.82 -14.91 -21.98
N ALA A 228 28.18 -13.99 -22.71
CA ALA A 228 28.67 -13.50 -23.99
C ALA A 228 29.85 -12.54 -23.79
N ALA A 229 30.91 -12.70 -24.59
CA ALA A 229 32.09 -11.86 -24.64
C ALA A 229 31.76 -10.46 -25.24
N PRO A 230 32.57 -9.42 -24.95
CA PRO A 230 32.34 -8.09 -25.50
C PRO A 230 32.73 -8.01 -26.98
N GLU A 231 31.91 -7.32 -27.78
CA GLU A 231 32.23 -6.91 -29.15
C GLU A 231 33.24 -5.75 -29.11
N GLU A 232 34.30 -5.85 -29.92
CA GLU A 232 35.30 -4.80 -30.13
C GLU A 232 34.76 -3.75 -31.12
N ASP A 233 34.76 -2.49 -30.70
CA ASP A 233 34.48 -1.33 -31.55
C ASP A 233 35.59 -1.17 -32.60
N ALA A 234 35.21 -1.23 -33.88
CA ALA A 234 36.07 -0.88 -35.00
C ALA A 234 36.00 0.63 -35.25
N GLU A 235 37.13 1.32 -35.06
CA GLU A 235 37.37 2.66 -35.55
C GLU A 235 37.52 2.64 -37.08
N GLU A 236 36.65 3.35 -37.82
CA GLU A 236 36.85 3.65 -39.23
C GLU A 236 37.33 5.10 -39.41
N GLU A 237 38.46 5.22 -40.10
CA GLU A 237 39.23 6.42 -40.41
C GLU A 237 38.53 7.42 -41.34
N GLU A 238 38.95 8.68 -41.16
CA GLU A 238 38.71 9.84 -42.01
C GLU A 238 38.98 9.61 -43.50
N GLY A 239 38.05 10.09 -44.33
CA GLY A 239 38.20 10.16 -45.79
C GLY A 239 37.69 11.49 -46.35
N GLY A 240 38.54 12.50 -46.30
CA GLY A 240 38.72 13.62 -47.25
C GLY A 240 37.51 14.24 -47.97
N ARG A 241 37.30 15.55 -47.77
CA ARG A 241 36.73 16.43 -48.79
C ARG A 241 37.60 17.68 -48.96
N GLY A 242 38.09 17.85 -50.18
CA GLY A 242 38.87 19.01 -50.61
C GLY A 242 38.00 20.21 -50.99
N ALA A 243 38.61 21.36 -50.75
CA ALA A 243 38.82 22.52 -51.64
C ALA A 243 37.65 23.35 -52.18
N ALA A 244 37.90 24.67 -52.07
CA ALA A 244 37.49 25.79 -52.93
C ALA A 244 36.03 26.28 -52.71
N GLU A 245 35.70 27.57 -52.71
CA GLU A 245 36.37 28.77 -53.24
C GLU A 245 35.59 30.04 -52.79
N GLU A 246 36.26 31.21 -52.80
CA GLU A 246 35.76 32.61 -52.94
C GLU A 246 34.78 33.21 -51.89
N GLY A 247 34.82 34.49 -51.50
CA GLY A 247 35.59 35.66 -51.92
C GLY A 247 35.07 36.93 -51.22
N GLU A 248 35.93 37.96 -51.15
CA GLU A 248 35.66 39.43 -50.99
C GLU A 248 34.91 39.93 -49.72
N LEU A 249 35.29 40.99 -49.01
CA LEU A 249 36.31 42.06 -49.11
C LEU A 249 36.47 42.67 -47.70
#